data_AF-A0A937IG73-F1
#
_entry.id   AF-A0A937IG73-F1
#
_cell.length_a   1.000
_cell.length_b   1.000
_cell.length_c   1.000
_cell.angle_alpha   90.00
_cell.angle_beta   90.00
_cell.angle_gamma   90.00
#
_symmetry.space_group_name_H-M   'P 1'
#
loop_
_entity.id
_entity.type
_entity.pdbx_description
1 polymer ?
#
loop_
_entity_poly.entity_id
_entity_poly.type
_entity_poly.pdbx_seq_one_letter_code
_entity_poly.pdbx_strand_id
1 'polypeptide(L)' 'MNKKTTKISNFEDDLKKLQSILDDIESDKLTLEDSIQKYKEGMELSKKCQEALDEAKQVIKLLEDEK' A
#
# COMPACT_ATOMS: atom_id res chain seq x y z
N MET A 1 -22.74 -8.47 -6.66
CA MET A 1 -21.42 -8.94 -6.20
C MET A 1 -20.87 -7.92 -5.20
N ASN A 2 -21.18 -8.08 -3.92
CA ASN A 2 -20.74 -7.15 -2.87
C ASN A 2 -19.37 -7.58 -2.35
N LYS A 3 -18.30 -7.08 -2.99
CA LYS A 3 -16.97 -7.13 -2.38
C LYS A 3 -16.99 -6.19 -1.17
N LYS A 4 -17.13 -6.73 0.05
CA LYS A 4 -16.74 -6.00 1.27
C LYS A 4 -15.27 -5.63 1.08
N THR A 5 -15.00 -4.36 0.82
CA THR A 5 -13.65 -3.82 0.61
C THR A 5 -12.96 -3.72 1.96
N THR A 6 -12.38 -4.82 2.42
CA THR A 6 -11.47 -4.85 3.57
C THR A 6 -10.10 -4.31 3.13
N LYS A 7 -9.34 -3.65 4.02
CA LYS A 7 -8.03 -3.07 3.69
C LYS A 7 -7.07 -4.09 3.06
N ILE A 8 -7.14 -5.36 3.51
CA ILE A 8 -6.40 -6.49 2.93
C ILE A 8 -6.68 -6.67 1.42
N SER A 9 -7.91 -6.46 0.96
CA SER A 9 -8.29 -6.69 -0.45
C SER A 9 -7.67 -5.70 -1.44
N ASN A 10 -7.19 -4.55 -0.95
CA ASN A 10 -6.58 -3.50 -1.77
C ASN A 10 -5.05 -3.53 -1.72
N PHE A 11 -4.45 -4.42 -0.92
CA PHE A 11 -3.01 -4.46 -0.72
C PHE A 11 -2.22 -4.62 -2.02
N GLU A 12 -2.63 -5.54 -2.90
CA GLU A 12 -1.92 -5.76 -4.17
C GLU A 12 -2.01 -4.55 -5.12
N ASP A 13 -3.16 -3.88 -5.16
CA ASP A 13 -3.35 -2.67 -5.95
C ASP A 13 -2.53 -1.49 -5.41
N ASP A 14 -2.54 -1.29 -4.09
CA ASP A 14 -1.77 -0.24 -3.44
C ASP A 14 -0.25 -0.48 -3.58
N LEU A 15 0.19 -1.74 -3.50
CA LEU A 15 1.58 -2.14 -3.71
C LEU A 15 2.02 -1.91 -5.16
N LYS A 16 1.18 -2.24 -6.15
CA LYS A 16 1.46 -1.95 -7.57
C LYS A 16 1.57 -0.46 -7.84
N LYS A 17 0.71 0.36 -7.23
CA LYS A 17 0.81 1.82 -7.35
C LYS A 17 2.10 2.34 -6.74
N LEU A 18 2.50 1.81 -5.57
CA LEU A 18 3.76 2.19 -4.94
C LEU A 18 4.97 1.86 -5.84
N GLN A 19 4.98 0.70 -6.49
CA GLN A 19 6.01 0.36 -7.48
C GLN A 19 6.00 1.32 -8.67
N SER A 20 4.83 1.63 -9.23
CA SER A 20 4.73 2.59 -10.34
C SER A 20 5.25 3.97 -9.96
N ILE A 21 5.03 4.42 -8.72
CA ILE A 21 5.56 5.70 -8.22
C ILE A 21 7.08 5.66 -8.12
N LEU A 22 7.67 4.53 -7.69
CA LEU A 22 9.12 4.35 -7.66
C LEU A 22 9.71 4.41 -9.07
N ASP A 23 9.14 3.69 -10.03
CA ASP A 23 9.53 3.75 -11.45
C ASP A 23 9.45 5.18 -12.00
N ASP A 24 8.39 5.92 -11.66
CA ASP A 24 8.24 7.31 -12.08
C ASP A 24 9.31 8.22 -11.45
N ILE A 25 9.66 8.01 -10.18
CA ILE A 25 10.70 8.78 -9.47
C ILE A 25 12.10 8.47 -10.03
N GLU A 26 12.36 7.22 -10.42
CA GLU A 26 13.62 6.82 -11.05
C GLU A 26 13.74 7.29 -12.50
N SER A 27 12.62 7.64 -13.15
CA SER A 27 12.64 8.27 -14.45
C SER A 27 13.03 9.75 -14.33
N ASP A 28 14.16 10.15 -14.94
CA ASP A 28 14.73 11.51 -15.05
C ASP A 28 13.79 12.61 -15.65
N LYS A 29 12.50 12.34 -15.78
CA LYS A 29 11.48 13.20 -16.40
C LYS A 29 10.64 13.97 -15.38
N LEU A 30 10.77 13.69 -14.08
CA LEU A 30 10.00 14.41 -13.07
C LEU A 30 10.65 15.74 -12.69
N THR A 31 9.81 16.76 -12.54
CA THR A 31 10.24 18.00 -11.91
C THR A 31 10.41 17.81 -10.40
N LEU A 32 11.06 18.76 -9.73
CA LEU A 32 11.20 18.74 -8.28
C LEU A 32 9.83 18.75 -7.58
N GLU A 33 8.87 19.53 -8.09
CA GLU A 33 7.51 19.59 -7.54
C GLU A 33 6.77 18.25 -7.72
N ASP A 34 6.85 17.65 -8.90
CA ASP A 34 6.26 16.33 -9.16
C ASP A 34 6.86 15.25 -8.26
N SER A 35 8.19 15.29 -8.06
CA SER A 35 8.90 14.35 -7.19
C SER A 35 8.42 14.45 -5.74
N ILE A 36 8.15 15.67 -5.25
CA ILE A 36 7.60 15.89 -3.90
C ILE A 36 6.16 15.35 -3.80
N GLN A 37 5.34 15.53 -4.84
CA GLN A 37 3.98 15.00 -4.85
C GLN A 37 3.96 13.48 -4.89
N LYS A 38 4.73 12.87 -5.80
CA LYS A 38 4.90 11.42 -5.94
C LYS A 38 5.41 10.80 -4.64
N TYR A 39 6.38 11.43 -3.98
CA TYR A 39 6.90 10.98 -2.70
C TYR A 39 5.83 10.97 -1.59
N LYS A 40 5.01 12.03 -1.49
CA LYS A 40 3.88 12.05 -0.55
C LYS A 40 2.89 10.93 -0.82
N GLU A 41 2.52 10.73 -2.08
CA GLU A 41 1.60 9.67 -2.48
C GLU A 41 2.17 8.28 -2.15
N GLY A 42 3.46 8.06 -2.39
CA GLY A 42 4.18 6.83 -2.01
C GLY A 42 4.22 6.60 -0.49
N MET A 43 4.38 7.65 0.31
CA MET A 43 4.28 7.56 1.77
C MET A 43 2.89 7.13 2.23
N GLU A 44 1.83 7.70 1.65
CA GLU A 44 0.45 7.32 1.99
C GLU A 44 0.13 5.87 1.59
N LEU A 45 0.56 5.45 0.40
CA LEU A 45 0.41 4.06 -0.06
C LEU A 45 1.19 3.07 0.80
N SER A 46 2.43 3.41 1.20
CA SER A 46 3.22 2.58 2.12
C SER A 46 2.52 2.40 3.45
N LYS A 47 1.92 3.48 3.99
CA LYS A 47 1.14 3.41 5.23
C LYS A 47 -0.06 2.47 5.09
N LYS A 48 -0.82 2.59 4.00
CA LYS A 48 -1.96 1.69 3.72
C LYS A 48 -1.53 0.23 3.61
N CYS A 49 -0.42 -0.05 2.92
CA CYS A 49 0.14 -1.38 2.82
C CYS A 49 0.50 -1.95 4.21
N GLN A 50 1.11 -1.12 5.06
CA GLN A 50 1.46 -1.53 6.42
C GLN A 50 0.23 -1.80 7.29
N GLU A 51 -0.82 -0.98 7.18
CA GLU A 51 -2.09 -1.21 7.88
C GLU A 51 -2.77 -2.51 7.42
N ALA A 52 -2.75 -2.81 6.12
CA ALA A 52 -3.30 -4.05 5.60
C ALA A 52 -2.52 -5.29 6.09
N LEU A 53 -1.19 -5.19 6.18
CA LEU A 53 -0.36 -6.26 6.76
C LEU A 53 -0.61 -6.45 8.26
N ASP A 54 -0.83 -5.36 9.00
CA ASP A 54 -1.15 -5.44 10.43
C ASP A 54 -2.50 -6.13 10.66
N GLU A 55 -3.53 -5.76 9.90
CA GLU A 55 -4.84 -6.40 9.92
C GLU A 55 -4.72 -7.91 9.61
N ALA A 56 -3.94 -8.28 8.59
CA ALA A 56 -3.69 -9.69 8.27
C ALA A 56 -3.00 -10.44 9.41
N LYS A 57 -1.99 -9.83 10.05
CA LYS A 57 -1.31 -10.42 11.22
C LYS A 57 -2.25 -10.61 12.41
N GLN A 58 -3.14 -9.65 12.67
CA GLN A 58 -4.13 -9.77 13.73
C GLN A 58 -5.09 -10.93 13.49
N VAL A 59 -5.56 -11.11 12.25
CA VAL A 59 -6.40 -12.25 11.87
C VAL A 59 -5.66 -13.58 12.10
N ILE A 60 -4.40 -13.67 11.66
CA ILE A 60 -3.57 -14.87 11.88
C ILE A 60 -3.44 -15.16 13.37
N LYS A 61 -3.10 -14.14 14.18
CA LYS A 61 -2.92 -14.29 15.62
C LYS A 61 -4.18 -14.79 16.32
N LEU A 62 -5.36 -14.27 15.95
CA LEU A 62 -6.63 -14.75 16.50
C LEU A 62 -6.87 -16.24 16.18
N LEU A 63 -6.56 -16.66 14.94
CA LEU A 63 -6.69 -18.06 14.53
C LEU A 63 -5.68 -18.99 15.23
N GLU A 64 -4.52 -18.46 15.64
CA GLU A 64 -3.53 -19.20 16.43
C GLU A 64 -3.91 -19.31 17.91
N ASP A 65 -4.54 -18.28 18.49
CA ASP A 65 -5.01 -18.26 19.89
C ASP A 65 -6.27 -19.14 20.11
N GLU A 66 -7.07 -19.40 19.07
CA GLU A 66 -8.24 -20.31 19.12
C GLU A 66 -7.86 -21.81 19.06
N LYS A 67 -6.57 -22.16 19.17
CA LYS A 67 -6.05 -23.52 18.99
C LYS A 67 -5.61 -24.21 20.29
#